data_AF-A0A954I302-F1
#
_entry.id   AF-A0A954I302-F1
#
_cell.length_a   1.000
_cell.length_b   1.000
_cell.length_c   1.000
_cell.angle_alpha   90.00
_cell.angle_beta   90.00
_cell.angle_gamma   90.00
#
_symmetry.space_group_name_H-M   'P 1'
#
loop_
_entity.id
_entity.type
_entity.pdbx_description
1 polymer ?
#
loop_
_entity_poly.entity_id
_entity_poly.type
_entity_poly.pdbx_seq_one_letter_code
_entity_poly.pdbx_strand_id
1 'polypeptide(L)'
;VLREADKLEKVGADGVRKSLAELGVADSIVDKCLTLASTSGNFQAIRSGIDSLGLYDTSLDEGLSEVEQVANALADFPAESWCCDLGIVRGLDYYTGTIYETNLIDYPQLGSICSGGRYDDLASGFINKKLPGVGISIGVSRLISYLFKENAIPVDRHCPTEVLIVLPDEEKRADCNQIADQLRKAGIATEIYHLP
;
A
#
# COMPACT_ATOMS: atom_id res chain seq x y z
N VAL A 1 3.25 -11.51 21.64
CA VAL A 1 3.33 -10.05 21.91
C VAL A 1 3.06 -9.23 20.64
N LEU A 2 3.95 -9.20 19.64
CA LEU A 2 3.76 -8.39 18.41
C LEU A 2 2.44 -8.67 17.66
N ARG A 3 2.06 -9.95 17.50
CA ARG A 3 0.76 -10.34 16.92
C ARG A 3 -0.46 -9.87 17.69
N GLU A 4 -0.32 -9.63 19.00
CA GLU A 4 -1.42 -9.10 19.82
C GLU A 4 -1.47 -7.57 19.73
N ALA A 5 -0.32 -6.90 19.63
CA ALA A 5 -0.24 -5.45 19.40
C ALA A 5 -0.86 -5.04 18.05
N ASP A 6 -0.68 -5.83 16.97
CA ASP A 6 -1.31 -5.62 15.65
C ASP A 6 -2.85 -5.57 15.71
N LYS A 7 -3.46 -6.12 16.77
CA LYS A 7 -4.92 -6.13 16.93
C LYS A 7 -5.45 -4.83 17.51
N LEU A 8 -4.61 -3.85 17.88
CA LEU A 8 -5.02 -2.64 18.58
C LEU A 8 -6.17 -1.91 17.88
N GLU A 9 -6.10 -1.75 16.55
CA GLU A 9 -7.17 -1.12 15.77
C GLU A 9 -8.49 -1.90 15.78
N LYS A 10 -8.43 -3.23 15.94
CA LYS A 10 -9.60 -4.12 15.84
C LYS A 10 -10.26 -4.40 17.18
N VAL A 11 -9.48 -4.60 18.24
CA VAL A 11 -9.98 -5.04 19.56
C VAL A 11 -9.81 -3.99 20.65
N GLY A 12 -9.14 -2.87 20.34
CA GLY A 12 -8.86 -1.80 21.29
C GLY A 12 -7.86 -2.16 22.38
N ALA A 13 -7.47 -1.16 23.17
CA ALA A 13 -6.45 -1.31 24.21
C ALA A 13 -6.83 -2.36 25.27
N ASP A 14 -8.10 -2.43 25.68
CA ASP A 14 -8.58 -3.41 26.66
C ASP A 14 -8.50 -4.84 26.14
N GLY A 15 -8.81 -5.04 24.86
CA GLY A 15 -8.69 -6.34 24.20
C GLY A 15 -7.24 -6.79 24.14
N VAL A 16 -6.32 -5.92 23.71
CA VAL A 16 -4.89 -6.20 23.66
C VAL A 16 -4.32 -6.47 25.05
N ARG A 17 -4.73 -5.68 26.06
CA ARG A 17 -4.32 -5.89 27.47
C ARG A 17 -4.70 -7.27 27.96
N LYS A 18 -5.95 -7.67 27.74
CA LYS A 18 -6.43 -9.00 28.12
C LYS A 18 -5.62 -10.11 27.43
N SER A 19 -5.40 -10.01 26.13
CA SER A 19 -4.65 -11.02 25.37
C SER A 19 -3.18 -11.12 25.80
N LEU A 20 -2.54 -10.00 26.13
CA LEU A 20 -1.15 -10.02 26.64
C LEU A 20 -1.08 -10.55 28.08
N ALA A 21 -2.06 -10.25 28.93
CA ALA A 21 -2.14 -10.81 30.28
C ALA A 21 -2.34 -12.33 30.27
N GLU A 22 -3.15 -12.87 29.34
CA GLU A 22 -3.31 -14.32 29.14
C GLU A 22 -1.99 -15.01 28.72
N LEU A 23 -1.07 -14.28 28.11
CA LEU A 23 0.29 -14.75 27.78
C LEU A 23 1.29 -14.60 28.94
N GLY A 24 0.84 -14.15 30.11
CA GLY A 24 1.69 -13.95 31.30
C GLY A 24 2.58 -12.71 31.24
N VAL A 25 2.26 -11.73 30.37
CA VAL A 25 3.00 -10.47 30.31
C VAL A 25 2.58 -9.57 31.47
N ALA A 26 3.55 -9.02 32.20
CA ALA A 26 3.28 -8.11 33.31
C ALA A 26 2.59 -6.82 32.84
N ASP A 27 1.66 -6.28 33.63
CA ASP A 27 0.89 -5.08 33.28
C ASP A 27 1.79 -3.88 32.93
N SER A 28 2.91 -3.71 33.62
CA SER A 28 3.88 -2.65 33.33
C SER A 28 4.54 -2.77 31.95
N ILE A 29 4.65 -3.99 31.41
CA ILE A 29 5.14 -4.24 30.04
C ILE A 29 4.01 -4.04 29.05
N VAL A 30 2.80 -4.46 29.39
CA VAL A 30 1.60 -4.23 28.56
C VAL A 30 1.39 -2.74 28.31
N ASP A 31 1.52 -1.91 29.34
CA ASP A 31 1.39 -0.45 29.23
C ASP A 31 2.43 0.14 28.26
N LYS A 32 3.68 -0.35 28.31
CA LYS A 32 4.73 0.06 27.36
C LYS A 32 4.41 -0.38 25.94
N CYS A 33 3.95 -1.61 25.74
CA CYS A 33 3.54 -2.12 24.43
C CYS A 33 2.39 -1.30 23.84
N LEU A 34 1.38 -0.95 24.65
CA LEU A 34 0.25 -0.13 24.22
C LEU A 34 0.67 1.30 23.88
N THR A 35 1.61 1.87 24.66
CA THR A 35 2.15 3.19 24.38
C THR A 35 2.90 3.21 23.04
N LEU A 36 3.78 2.22 22.81
CA LEU A 36 4.46 2.07 21.51
C LEU A 36 3.45 1.93 20.38
N ALA A 37 2.49 1.00 20.50
CA ALA A 37 1.52 0.73 19.45
C ALA A 37 0.55 1.89 19.15
N SER A 38 0.45 2.86 20.06
CA SER A 38 -0.38 4.07 19.88
C SER A 38 0.43 5.31 19.49
N THR A 39 1.75 5.18 19.32
CA THR A 39 2.63 6.30 18.99
C THR A 39 2.77 6.45 17.48
N SER A 40 2.24 7.54 16.94
CA SER A 40 2.39 7.93 15.54
C SER A 40 2.56 9.45 15.39
N GLY A 41 3.09 9.88 14.24
CA GLY A 41 3.33 11.30 13.93
C GLY A 41 4.61 11.51 13.11
N ASN A 42 5.22 12.69 13.23
CA ASN A 42 6.55 12.92 12.66
C ASN A 42 7.64 12.20 13.47
N PHE A 43 8.86 12.18 12.95
CA PHE A 43 9.99 11.52 13.63
C PHE A 43 10.22 12.03 15.07
N GLN A 44 10.03 13.33 15.32
CA GLN A 44 10.19 13.90 16.66
C GLN A 44 9.15 13.35 17.66
N ALA A 45 7.92 13.12 17.20
CA ALA A 45 6.87 12.49 18.00
C ALA A 45 7.23 11.03 18.34
N ILE A 46 7.77 10.28 17.37
CA ILE A 46 8.27 8.91 17.57
C ILE A 46 9.38 8.88 18.62
N ARG A 47 10.39 9.76 18.46
CA ARG A 47 11.52 9.85 19.38
C ARG A 47 11.05 10.16 20.81
N SER A 48 10.17 11.16 20.96
CA SER A 48 9.63 11.56 22.25
C SER A 48 8.80 10.43 22.90
N GLY A 49 8.03 9.70 22.10
CA GLY A 49 7.27 8.53 22.55
C GLY A 49 8.16 7.43 23.11
N ILE A 50 9.25 7.10 22.41
CA ILE A 50 10.21 6.09 22.88
C ILE A 50 10.98 6.56 24.11
N ASP A 51 11.47 7.80 24.11
CA ASP A 51 12.23 8.34 25.25
C ASP A 51 11.38 8.36 26.54
N SER A 52 10.07 8.58 26.44
CA SER A 52 9.14 8.53 27.58
C SER A 52 9.07 7.17 28.28
N LEU A 53 9.44 6.08 27.58
CA LEU A 53 9.38 4.71 28.10
C LEU A 53 10.67 4.29 28.80
N GLY A 54 11.73 5.12 28.71
CA GLY A 54 13.05 4.83 29.26
C GLY A 54 13.65 3.54 28.72
N LEU A 55 13.38 3.22 27.44
CA LEU A 55 13.88 2.02 26.77
C LEU A 55 15.20 2.35 26.05
N TYR A 56 16.18 1.46 26.19
CA TYR A 56 17.47 1.58 25.52
C TYR A 56 17.89 0.20 25.04
N ASP A 57 18.11 0.06 23.74
CA ASP A 57 18.61 -1.16 23.10
C ASP A 57 19.34 -0.77 21.81
N THR A 58 20.44 -1.44 21.50
CA THR A 58 21.22 -1.13 20.28
C THR A 58 20.40 -1.31 19.01
N SER A 59 19.52 -2.32 18.96
CA SER A 59 18.65 -2.57 17.80
C SER A 59 17.55 -1.52 17.69
N LEU A 60 17.08 -0.98 18.83
CA LEU A 60 16.13 0.13 18.86
C LEU A 60 16.76 1.41 18.32
N ASP A 61 18.00 1.70 18.71
CA ASP A 61 18.75 2.86 18.21
C ASP A 61 19.04 2.75 16.70
N GLU A 62 19.38 1.56 16.22
CA GLU A 62 19.56 1.28 14.79
C GLU A 62 18.24 1.51 14.02
N GLY A 63 17.13 0.93 14.48
CA GLY A 63 15.82 1.12 13.87
C GLY A 63 15.37 2.58 13.86
N LEU A 64 15.59 3.32 14.94
CA LEU A 64 15.31 4.75 15.02
C LEU A 64 16.14 5.56 14.01
N SER A 65 17.42 5.25 13.88
CA SER A 65 18.30 5.89 12.89
C SER A 65 17.85 5.60 11.45
N GLU A 66 17.41 4.38 11.16
CA GLU A 66 16.86 4.05 9.84
C GLU A 66 15.55 4.82 9.56
N VAL A 67 14.64 4.91 10.53
CA VAL A 67 13.40 5.68 10.39
C VAL A 67 13.69 7.18 10.23
N GLU A 68 14.68 7.72 10.94
CA GLU A 68 15.13 9.12 10.77
C GLU A 68 15.61 9.38 9.34
N GLN A 69 16.42 8.48 8.79
CA GLN A 69 16.92 8.60 7.42
C GLN A 69 15.78 8.60 6.40
N VAL A 70 14.78 7.72 6.58
CA VAL A 70 13.59 7.69 5.72
C VAL A 70 12.76 8.97 5.87
N ALA A 71 12.52 9.43 7.11
CA ALA A 71 11.79 10.66 7.37
C ALA A 71 12.48 11.89 6.74
N ASN A 72 13.80 11.96 6.81
CA ASN A 72 14.59 13.01 6.17
C ASN A 72 14.50 12.94 4.63
N ALA A 73 14.51 11.74 4.05
CA ALA A 73 14.32 11.56 2.61
C ALA A 73 12.91 11.94 2.13
N LEU A 74 11.91 11.87 3.03
CA LEU A 74 10.53 12.26 2.77
C LEU A 74 10.24 13.74 3.04
N ALA A 75 11.22 14.52 3.51
CA ALA A 75 11.02 15.91 3.94
C ALA A 75 10.55 16.85 2.82
N ASP A 76 10.85 16.53 1.55
CA ASP A 76 10.42 17.32 0.39
C ASP A 76 8.97 17.01 -0.06
N PHE A 77 8.35 15.97 0.51
CA PHE A 77 6.95 15.63 0.24
C PHE A 77 6.00 16.37 1.20
N PRO A 78 4.72 16.57 0.82
CA PRO A 78 3.73 17.19 1.70
C PRO A 78 3.66 16.50 3.06
N ALA A 79 3.65 17.28 4.14
CA ALA A 79 3.67 16.73 5.51
C ALA A 79 2.45 15.84 5.81
N GLU A 80 1.32 16.13 5.18
CA GLU A 80 0.09 15.34 5.26
C GLU A 80 0.12 14.03 4.47
N SER A 81 1.13 13.78 3.62
CA SER A 81 1.19 12.58 2.78
C SER A 81 1.86 11.39 3.47
N TRP A 82 2.47 11.59 4.64
CA TRP A 82 3.16 10.52 5.37
C TRP A 82 3.22 10.80 6.88
N CYS A 83 3.32 9.73 7.66
CA CYS A 83 3.69 9.78 9.06
C CYS A 83 4.49 8.53 9.42
N CYS A 84 5.24 8.59 10.51
CA CYS A 84 5.80 7.43 11.17
C CYS A 84 4.76 6.87 12.15
N ASP A 85 4.68 5.54 12.24
CA ASP A 85 3.72 4.86 13.11
C ASP A 85 4.35 3.59 13.69
N LEU A 86 4.48 3.54 15.02
CA LEU A 86 5.04 2.40 15.76
C LEU A 86 4.02 1.28 16.01
N GLY A 87 2.74 1.50 15.67
CA GLY A 87 1.68 0.51 15.68
C GLY A 87 1.70 -0.44 14.49
N ILE A 88 2.43 -0.11 13.42
CA ILE A 88 2.53 -0.95 12.23
C ILE A 88 3.36 -2.20 12.53
N VAL A 89 2.71 -3.36 12.47
CA VAL A 89 3.35 -4.67 12.64
C VAL A 89 3.02 -5.58 11.46
N ARG A 90 3.94 -5.69 10.50
CA ARG A 90 3.77 -6.53 9.29
C ARG A 90 4.93 -7.48 9.10
N GLY A 91 4.65 -8.59 8.40
CA GLY A 91 5.68 -9.45 7.80
C GLY A 91 6.81 -9.86 8.75
N LEU A 92 6.47 -10.20 10.00
CA LEU A 92 7.42 -10.56 11.06
C LEU A 92 8.40 -11.67 10.67
N ASP A 93 8.02 -12.49 9.69
CA ASP A 93 8.81 -13.62 9.23
C ASP A 93 9.82 -13.24 8.13
N TYR A 94 9.78 -12.00 7.59
CA TYR A 94 10.63 -11.62 6.46
C TYR A 94 11.05 -10.14 6.32
N TYR A 95 10.35 -9.17 6.93
CA TYR A 95 10.85 -7.78 6.96
C TYR A 95 11.95 -7.62 8.00
N THR A 96 12.99 -6.88 7.64
CA THR A 96 14.20 -6.69 8.47
C THR A 96 14.51 -5.22 8.75
N GLY A 97 13.73 -4.28 8.19
CA GLY A 97 13.93 -2.84 8.37
C GLY A 97 12.61 -2.09 8.19
N THR A 98 12.65 -0.94 7.51
CA THR A 98 11.46 -0.08 7.28
C THR A 98 10.28 -0.85 6.69
N ILE A 99 9.10 -0.61 7.25
CA ILE A 99 7.80 -1.10 6.78
C ILE A 99 6.94 0.13 6.48
N TYR A 100 6.09 0.04 5.46
CA TYR A 100 5.14 1.10 5.13
C TYR A 100 3.78 0.52 4.76
N GLU A 101 2.75 1.29 5.10
CA GLU A 101 1.36 1.08 4.71
C GLU A 101 0.79 2.37 4.14
N THR A 102 -0.15 2.24 3.22
CA THR A 102 -0.82 3.36 2.57
C THR A 102 -2.32 3.17 2.69
N ASN A 103 -2.96 4.09 3.40
CA ASN A 103 -4.40 4.14 3.59
C ASN A 103 -4.99 5.28 2.77
N LEU A 104 -6.25 5.14 2.33
CA LEU A 104 -7.00 6.23 1.73
C LEU A 104 -7.75 6.98 2.83
N ILE A 105 -7.46 8.27 3.00
CA ILE A 105 -8.03 9.12 4.07
C ILE A 105 -9.56 9.19 3.96
N ASP A 106 -10.08 9.32 2.74
CA ASP A 106 -11.53 9.39 2.50
C ASP A 106 -12.22 8.01 2.59
N TYR A 107 -11.44 6.93 2.64
CA TYR A 107 -11.93 5.55 2.63
C TYR A 107 -11.20 4.63 3.62
N PRO A 108 -11.20 4.95 4.93
CA PRO A 108 -10.45 4.19 5.94
C PRO A 108 -10.87 2.71 6.06
N GLN A 109 -12.13 2.39 5.72
CA GLN A 109 -12.68 1.03 5.68
C GLN A 109 -11.98 0.08 4.71
N LEU A 110 -11.22 0.60 3.74
CA LEU A 110 -10.40 -0.23 2.87
C LEU A 110 -9.20 -0.82 3.61
N GLY A 111 -8.76 -0.18 4.70
CA GLY A 111 -7.44 -0.40 5.27
C GLY A 111 -6.34 -0.15 4.23
N SER A 112 -5.18 -0.78 4.44
CA SER A 112 -4.04 -0.56 3.55
C SER A 112 -4.29 -1.05 2.12
N ILE A 113 -4.09 -0.15 1.15
CA ILE A 113 -4.18 -0.39 -0.29
C ILE A 113 -2.82 -0.68 -0.93
N CYS A 114 -1.74 -0.24 -0.28
CA CYS A 114 -0.37 -0.50 -0.66
C CYS A 114 0.46 -0.74 0.60
N SER A 115 1.20 -1.84 0.62
CA SER A 115 2.09 -2.17 1.74
C SER A 115 3.40 -2.70 1.22
N GLY A 116 4.43 -2.59 2.04
CA GLY A 116 5.70 -3.24 1.77
C GLY A 116 6.74 -2.94 2.83
N GLY A 117 8.00 -3.17 2.48
CA GLY A 117 9.11 -2.90 3.35
C GLY A 117 10.43 -3.47 2.85
N ARG A 118 11.46 -3.31 3.66
CA ARG A 118 12.80 -3.84 3.45
C ARG A 118 12.94 -5.26 4.00
N TYR A 119 13.56 -6.12 3.21
CA TYR A 119 13.87 -7.51 3.55
C TYR A 119 15.30 -7.84 3.09
N ASP A 120 16.15 -8.26 4.02
CA ASP A 120 17.55 -8.53 3.72
C ASP A 120 17.83 -10.00 3.33
N ASP A 121 16.99 -10.91 3.82
CA ASP A 121 17.25 -12.36 3.81
C ASP A 121 16.18 -13.19 3.08
N LEU A 122 15.18 -12.55 2.45
CA LEU A 122 14.04 -13.25 1.80
C LEU A 122 14.50 -14.26 0.73
N ALA A 123 15.51 -13.90 -0.05
CA ALA A 123 16.04 -14.78 -1.10
C ALA A 123 16.92 -15.92 -0.55
N SER A 124 17.43 -15.82 0.67
CA SER A 124 18.43 -16.75 1.21
C SER A 124 17.89 -18.17 1.43
N GLY A 125 16.57 -18.35 1.45
CA GLY A 125 15.95 -19.70 1.40
C GLY A 125 16.14 -20.43 0.08
N PHE A 126 16.47 -19.71 -1.01
CA PHE A 126 16.61 -20.26 -2.36
C PHE A 126 18.05 -20.17 -2.89
N ILE A 127 18.88 -19.30 -2.31
CA ILE A 127 20.26 -19.05 -2.74
C ILE A 127 21.21 -18.92 -1.55
N ASN A 128 22.46 -19.34 -1.70
CA ASN A 128 23.48 -19.20 -0.65
C ASN A 128 24.13 -17.80 -0.62
N LYS A 129 23.31 -16.75 -0.69
CA LYS A 129 23.70 -15.34 -0.59
C LYS A 129 22.58 -14.52 0.04
N LYS A 130 22.94 -13.45 0.75
CA LYS A 130 22.01 -12.40 1.16
C LYS A 130 21.80 -11.44 -0.01
N LEU A 131 20.54 -11.12 -0.33
CA LEU A 131 20.17 -10.16 -1.37
C LEU A 131 19.18 -9.17 -0.76
N PRO A 132 19.67 -8.02 -0.26
CA PRO A 132 18.79 -7.03 0.32
C PRO A 132 17.89 -6.41 -0.74
N GLY A 133 16.62 -6.29 -0.40
CA GLY A 133 15.58 -5.75 -1.26
C GLY A 133 14.62 -4.89 -0.48
N VAL A 134 13.99 -3.96 -1.20
CA VAL A 134 12.88 -3.16 -0.71
C VAL A 134 11.80 -3.21 -1.78
N GLY A 135 10.56 -3.43 -1.37
CA GLY A 135 9.45 -3.63 -2.31
C GLY A 135 8.14 -3.12 -1.76
N ILE A 136 7.24 -2.79 -2.67
CA ILE A 136 5.84 -2.46 -2.39
C ILE A 136 4.94 -3.42 -3.16
N SER A 137 3.74 -3.63 -2.66
CA SER A 137 2.67 -4.32 -3.38
C SER A 137 1.41 -3.49 -3.31
N ILE A 138 0.69 -3.42 -4.43
CA ILE A 138 -0.58 -2.69 -4.55
C ILE A 138 -1.68 -3.72 -4.81
N GLY A 139 -2.72 -3.68 -3.98
CA GLY A 139 -3.90 -4.53 -4.13
C GLY A 139 -4.84 -4.05 -5.24
N VAL A 140 -4.37 -4.01 -6.49
CA VAL A 140 -5.05 -3.34 -7.62
C VAL A 140 -6.49 -3.81 -7.81
N SER A 141 -6.76 -5.12 -7.81
CA SER A 141 -8.12 -5.65 -8.01
C SER A 141 -9.09 -5.19 -6.92
N ARG A 142 -8.63 -5.18 -5.65
CA ARG A 142 -9.45 -4.74 -4.50
C ARG A 142 -9.69 -3.24 -4.56
N LEU A 143 -8.65 -2.47 -4.86
CA LEU A 143 -8.72 -1.02 -5.00
C LEU A 143 -9.69 -0.63 -6.13
N ILE A 144 -9.52 -1.17 -7.34
CA ILE A 144 -10.37 -0.87 -8.49
C ILE A 144 -11.83 -1.27 -8.23
N SER A 145 -12.08 -2.48 -7.71
CA SER A 145 -13.45 -2.93 -7.40
C SER A 145 -14.17 -1.97 -6.45
N TYR A 146 -13.44 -1.38 -5.50
CA TYR A 146 -14.00 -0.44 -4.56
C TYR A 146 -14.24 0.93 -5.18
N LEU A 147 -13.27 1.44 -5.94
CA LEU A 147 -13.40 2.72 -6.62
C LEU A 147 -14.55 2.74 -7.62
N PHE A 148 -14.83 1.63 -8.31
CA PHE A 148 -16.04 1.49 -9.12
C PHE A 148 -17.33 1.52 -8.28
N LYS A 149 -17.35 0.85 -7.12
CA LYS A 149 -18.53 0.82 -6.23
C LYS A 149 -18.87 2.22 -5.71
N GLU A 150 -17.86 3.02 -5.39
CA GLU A 150 -18.03 4.39 -4.90
C GLU A 150 -18.22 5.43 -6.03
N ASN A 151 -18.26 5.00 -7.30
CA ASN A 151 -18.27 5.88 -8.48
C ASN A 151 -17.10 6.90 -8.50
N ALA A 152 -15.97 6.54 -7.88
CA ALA A 152 -14.78 7.38 -7.81
C ALA A 152 -13.97 7.38 -9.11
N ILE A 153 -14.18 6.38 -9.99
CA ILE A 153 -13.61 6.33 -11.33
C ILE A 153 -14.75 6.45 -12.34
N PRO A 154 -14.73 7.45 -13.25
CA PRO A 154 -15.73 7.56 -14.29
C PRO A 154 -15.60 6.38 -15.27
N VAL A 155 -16.70 5.68 -15.50
CA VAL A 155 -16.80 4.65 -16.54
C VAL A 155 -17.50 5.30 -17.72
N ASP A 156 -16.74 5.67 -18.73
CA ASP A 156 -17.30 6.38 -19.88
C ASP A 156 -17.88 5.40 -20.91
N ARG A 157 -17.00 4.72 -21.67
CA ARG A 157 -17.40 3.92 -22.83
C ARG A 157 -17.16 2.43 -22.60
N HIS A 158 -18.14 1.62 -23.00
CA HIS A 158 -18.03 0.16 -23.02
C HIS A 158 -17.09 -0.37 -24.11
N CYS A 159 -16.84 0.42 -25.15
CA CYS A 159 -16.01 0.05 -26.30
C CYS A 159 -15.06 1.19 -26.66
N PRO A 160 -13.78 0.91 -26.96
CA PRO A 160 -12.86 1.93 -27.42
C PRO A 160 -13.23 2.51 -28.79
N THR A 161 -13.99 1.79 -29.63
CA THR A 161 -14.35 2.19 -31.00
C THR A 161 -15.21 3.45 -31.06
N GLU A 162 -14.64 4.52 -31.61
CA GLU A 162 -15.28 5.82 -31.81
C GLU A 162 -16.13 5.86 -33.07
N VAL A 163 -15.68 5.18 -34.13
CA VAL A 163 -16.35 5.14 -35.43
C VAL A 163 -16.52 3.69 -35.88
N LEU A 164 -17.77 3.32 -36.21
CA LEU A 164 -18.09 2.09 -36.90
C LEU A 164 -18.44 2.42 -38.36
N ILE A 165 -17.60 1.98 -39.29
CA ILE A 165 -17.91 2.05 -40.73
C ILE A 165 -18.81 0.89 -41.08
N VAL A 166 -20.04 1.20 -41.49
CA VAL A 166 -20.98 0.21 -42.01
C VAL A 166 -20.55 -0.14 -43.44
N LEU A 167 -20.33 -1.42 -43.69
CA LEU A 167 -20.10 -1.93 -45.04
C LEU A 167 -21.48 -2.11 -45.70
N PRO A 168 -21.82 -1.39 -46.78
CA PRO A 168 -23.14 -1.54 -47.42
C PRO A 168 -23.22 -2.76 -48.35
N ASP A 169 -22.10 -3.14 -48.96
CA ASP A 169 -21.94 -4.28 -49.85
C ASP A 169 -20.44 -4.66 -49.95
N GLU A 170 -20.14 -5.87 -50.43
CA GLU A 170 -18.75 -6.35 -50.52
C GLU A 170 -17.90 -5.60 -51.57
N GLU A 171 -18.52 -5.03 -52.60
CA GLU A 171 -17.80 -4.28 -53.65
C GLU A 171 -17.18 -3.00 -53.07
N LYS A 172 -17.82 -2.41 -52.05
CA LYS A 172 -17.34 -1.22 -51.32
C LYS A 172 -16.29 -1.48 -50.24
N ARG A 173 -15.91 -2.73 -50.00
CA ARG A 173 -14.96 -3.07 -48.92
C ARG A 173 -13.61 -2.36 -49.06
N ALA A 174 -13.09 -2.22 -50.27
CA ALA A 174 -11.83 -1.52 -50.52
C ALA A 174 -11.92 -0.04 -50.12
N ASP A 175 -13.01 0.64 -50.47
CA ASP A 175 -13.26 2.05 -50.11
C ASP A 175 -13.41 2.20 -48.59
N CYS A 176 -14.20 1.33 -47.94
CA CYS A 176 -14.37 1.30 -46.49
C CYS A 176 -13.02 1.10 -45.75
N ASN A 177 -12.16 0.22 -46.25
CA ASN A 177 -10.83 0.00 -45.68
C ASN A 177 -9.95 1.26 -45.78
N GLN A 178 -9.96 1.95 -46.93
CA GLN A 178 -9.21 3.19 -47.11
C GLN A 178 -9.67 4.29 -46.14
N ILE A 179 -10.99 4.44 -45.95
CA ILE A 179 -11.55 5.39 -44.98
C ILE A 179 -11.12 5.01 -43.55
N ALA A 180 -11.22 3.73 -43.18
CA ALA A 180 -10.80 3.25 -41.87
C ALA A 180 -9.33 3.55 -41.59
N ASP A 181 -8.45 3.35 -42.57
CA ASP A 181 -7.03 3.61 -42.45
C ASP A 181 -6.72 5.10 -42.29
N GLN A 182 -7.47 5.97 -42.98
CA GLN A 182 -7.34 7.42 -42.80
C GLN A 182 -7.75 7.84 -41.38
N LEU A 183 -8.89 7.32 -40.88
CA LEU A 183 -9.37 7.61 -39.53
C LEU A 183 -8.40 7.09 -38.46
N ARG A 184 -7.87 5.88 -38.61
CA ARG A 184 -6.85 5.31 -37.71
C ARG A 184 -5.55 6.12 -37.72
N LYS A 185 -5.10 6.57 -38.90
CA LYS A 185 -3.92 7.45 -39.02
C LYS A 185 -4.14 8.81 -38.35
N ALA A 186 -5.38 9.29 -38.28
CA ALA A 186 -5.76 10.48 -37.54
C ALA A 186 -5.93 10.24 -36.02
N GLY A 187 -5.71 9.01 -35.54
CA GLY A 187 -5.83 8.64 -34.12
C GLY A 187 -7.24 8.27 -33.68
N ILE A 188 -8.20 8.11 -34.61
CA ILE A 188 -9.59 7.77 -34.30
C ILE A 188 -9.76 6.25 -34.28
N ALA A 189 -10.21 5.70 -33.15
CA ALA A 189 -10.45 4.27 -32.99
C ALA A 189 -11.60 3.82 -33.89
N THR A 190 -11.27 3.10 -34.98
CA THR A 190 -12.23 2.80 -36.05
C THR A 190 -12.32 1.32 -36.38
N GLU A 191 -13.55 0.79 -36.39
CA GLU A 191 -13.89 -0.57 -36.83
C GLU A 191 -14.73 -0.53 -38.12
N ILE A 192 -14.70 -1.63 -38.86
CA ILE A 192 -15.57 -1.84 -40.03
C ILE A 192 -16.48 -3.00 -39.68
N TYR A 193 -17.78 -2.83 -39.89
CA TYR A 193 -18.74 -3.91 -39.69
C TYR A 193 -18.42 -5.06 -40.66
N HIS A 194 -18.44 -6.29 -40.16
CA HIS A 194 -17.85 -7.44 -40.85
C HIS A 194 -18.70 -7.95 -42.03
N LEU A 195 -20.01 -7.70 -42.00
CA LEU A 195 -20.97 -8.08 -43.03
C LEU A 195 -21.60 -6.85 -43.71
N PRO A 196 -22.16 -7.01 -44.91
CA PRO A 196 -23.13 -6.07 -45.48
C PRO A 196 -24.42 -5.97 -44.66
#